data_AF-A0AAN8ZSL4-F1
#
_entry.id   AF-A0AAN8ZSL4-F1
#
_cell.length_a   1.000
_cell.length_b   1.000
_cell.length_c   1.000
_cell.angle_alpha   90.00
_cell.angle_beta   90.00
_cell.angle_gamma   90.00
#
_symmetry.space_group_name_H-M   'P 1'
#
loop_
_entity.id
_entity.type
_entity.pdbx_description
1 polymer ?
#
loop_
_entity_poly.entity_id
_entity_poly.type
_entity_poly.pdbx_seq_one_letter_code
_entity_poly.pdbx_strand_id
1 'polypeptide(L)'
;RTSALASSIDVLPTIAKLNNIDISNLTLDGFDISSLLWDSRAESPRKYFAIYPESPLQSLGPYAVRDGRYKAHFYTEGSDLSDPDNYDPMCPASHGLTQHNPPLLFDLQVDPGERYDLGKDPDHK
;
A
#
# COMPACT_ATOMS: atom_id res chain seq x y z
N ARG A 1 6.03 12.51 15.80
CA ARG A 1 6.02 11.88 14.45
C ARG A 1 5.13 10.63 14.56
N THR A 2 4.20 10.42 13.64
CA THR A 2 3.29 9.25 13.66
C THR A 2 3.76 8.18 12.67
N SER A 3 3.48 6.90 12.97
CA SER A 3 3.63 5.74 12.08
C SER A 3 2.28 5.20 11.60
N ALA A 4 1.18 5.90 11.92
CA ALA A 4 -0.16 5.52 11.52
C ALA A 4 -0.32 5.58 9.98
N LEU A 5 -1.14 4.69 9.43
CA LEU A 5 -1.39 4.64 7.99
C LEU A 5 -2.18 5.86 7.52
N ALA A 6 -1.73 6.49 6.45
CA ALA A 6 -2.43 7.56 5.75
C ALA A 6 -2.16 7.42 4.25
N SER A 7 -3.10 7.87 3.43
CA SER A 7 -3.00 7.87 1.97
C SER A 7 -3.47 9.21 1.40
N SER A 8 -3.05 9.52 0.18
CA SER A 8 -3.51 10.72 -0.54
C SER A 8 -5.03 10.75 -0.71
N ILE A 9 -5.69 9.59 -0.80
CA ILE A 9 -7.16 9.50 -0.90
C ILE A 9 -7.88 9.94 0.39
N ASP A 10 -7.18 10.04 1.52
CA ASP A 10 -7.74 10.55 2.79
C ASP A 10 -7.85 12.08 2.82
N VAL A 11 -7.20 12.77 1.90
CA VAL A 11 -7.15 14.24 1.87
C VAL A 11 -8.54 14.84 1.68
N LEU A 12 -9.33 14.31 0.75
CA LEU A 12 -10.69 14.82 0.47
C LEU A 12 -11.63 14.74 1.69
N PRO A 13 -11.87 13.56 2.30
CA PRO A 13 -12.75 13.46 3.47
C PRO A 13 -12.22 14.23 4.68
N THR A 14 -10.90 14.34 4.85
CA THR A 14 -10.28 15.14 5.92
C THR A 14 -10.56 16.63 5.74
N ILE A 15 -10.35 17.19 4.55
CA ILE A 15 -10.63 18.61 4.27
C ILE A 15 -12.13 18.89 4.39
N ALA A 16 -12.99 17.99 3.89
CA ALA A 16 -14.44 18.13 4.03
C ALA A 16 -14.85 18.20 5.50
N LYS A 17 -14.32 17.30 6.36
CA LYS A 17 -14.57 17.33 7.80
C LYS A 17 -14.17 18.67 8.43
N LEU A 18 -12.96 19.14 8.14
CA LEU A 18 -12.43 20.38 8.72
C LEU A 18 -13.27 21.62 8.35
N ASN A 19 -13.96 21.58 7.20
CA ASN A 19 -14.81 22.67 6.72
C ASN A 19 -16.31 22.44 6.98
N ASN A 20 -16.70 21.38 7.71
CA ASN A 20 -18.09 21.00 7.95
C ASN A 20 -18.90 20.78 6.64
N ILE A 21 -18.27 20.23 5.61
CA ILE A 21 -18.91 19.89 4.33
C ILE A 21 -19.52 18.49 4.45
N ASP A 22 -20.79 18.36 4.05
CA ASP A 22 -21.47 17.06 3.98
C ASP A 22 -21.04 16.29 2.71
N ILE A 23 -20.52 15.09 2.91
CA ILE A 23 -20.06 14.16 1.88
C ILE A 23 -20.74 12.79 2.00
N SER A 24 -21.84 12.70 2.77
CA SER A 24 -22.55 11.44 3.04
C SER A 24 -23.16 10.78 1.81
N ASN A 25 -23.36 11.54 0.73
CA ASN A 25 -23.84 11.06 -0.56
C ASN A 25 -22.74 10.53 -1.49
N LEU A 26 -21.48 10.58 -1.08
CA LEU A 26 -20.33 10.11 -1.87
C LEU A 26 -19.86 8.74 -1.36
N THR A 27 -19.54 7.84 -2.29
CA THR A 27 -18.76 6.64 -1.97
C THR A 27 -17.28 7.00 -2.10
N LEU A 28 -16.55 6.98 -0.99
CA LEU A 28 -15.14 7.33 -0.93
C LEU A 28 -14.34 6.20 -0.29
N ASP A 29 -13.14 5.94 -0.83
CA ASP A 29 -12.17 5.00 -0.26
C ASP A 29 -11.26 5.65 0.82
N GLY A 30 -11.37 6.97 0.95
CA GLY A 30 -10.66 7.78 1.93
C GLY A 30 -11.37 7.83 3.27
N PHE A 31 -10.61 8.09 4.33
CA PHE A 31 -11.12 8.34 5.68
C PHE A 31 -10.73 9.73 6.15
N ASP A 32 -11.53 10.30 7.06
CA ASP A 32 -11.13 11.50 7.80
C ASP A 32 -9.98 11.14 8.77
N ILE A 33 -8.79 11.67 8.50
CA ILE A 33 -7.59 11.51 9.33
C ILE A 33 -7.23 12.78 10.09
N SER A 34 -8.18 13.72 10.26
CA SER A 34 -7.94 15.00 10.94
C SER A 34 -7.38 14.84 12.36
N SER A 35 -7.73 13.77 13.07
CA SER A 35 -7.17 13.45 14.39
C SER A 35 -5.64 13.34 14.37
N LEU A 36 -5.06 12.78 13.31
CA LEU A 36 -3.60 12.62 13.15
C LEU A 36 -2.87 13.96 12.97
N LEU A 37 -3.56 15.01 12.53
CA LEU A 37 -2.99 16.33 12.34
C LEU A 37 -2.72 17.04 13.68
N TRP A 38 -3.52 16.72 14.70
CA TRP A 38 -3.49 17.40 16.00
C TRP A 38 -2.90 16.54 17.12
N ASP A 39 -2.99 15.21 17.02
CA ASP A 39 -2.38 14.28 17.97
C ASP A 39 -1.59 13.19 17.25
N SER A 40 -0.27 13.21 17.42
CA SER A 40 0.63 12.20 16.85
C SER A 40 0.44 10.78 17.42
N ARG A 41 -0.31 10.63 18.52
CA ARG A 41 -0.68 9.35 19.13
C ARG A 41 -2.06 8.87 18.71
N ALA A 42 -2.84 9.68 17.98
CA ALA A 42 -4.12 9.25 17.48
C ALA A 42 -3.95 8.07 16.53
N GLU A 43 -4.91 7.14 16.58
CA GLU A 43 -4.95 6.04 15.64
C GLU A 43 -5.54 6.49 14.31
N SER A 44 -5.00 5.94 13.22
CA SER A 44 -5.64 6.10 11.93
C SER A 44 -6.87 5.19 11.82
N PRO A 45 -8.00 5.69 11.28
CA PRO A 45 -9.10 4.85 10.83
C PRO A 45 -8.70 3.94 9.66
N ARG A 46 -7.67 4.32 8.87
CA ARG A 46 -7.14 3.48 7.79
C ARG A 46 -6.37 2.30 8.36
N LYS A 47 -6.83 1.09 8.06
CA LYS A 47 -6.17 -0.17 8.44
C LYS A 47 -5.38 -0.81 7.30
N TYR A 48 -5.84 -0.62 6.06
CA TYR A 48 -5.19 -1.17 4.88
C TYR A 48 -5.19 -0.20 3.68
N PHE A 49 -4.40 -0.55 2.66
CA PHE A 49 -4.56 0.00 1.32
C PHE A 49 -4.24 -1.06 0.25
N ALA A 50 -5.01 -1.02 -0.83
CA ALA A 50 -4.78 -1.80 -2.03
C ALA A 50 -3.91 -1.00 -3.02
N ILE A 51 -2.94 -1.65 -3.65
CA ILE A 51 -2.03 -1.05 -4.63
C ILE A 51 -2.32 -1.69 -5.98
N TYR A 52 -2.73 -0.86 -6.93
CA TYR A 52 -2.98 -1.24 -8.31
C TYR A 52 -1.78 -0.86 -9.19
N PRO A 53 -1.51 -1.62 -10.27
CA PRO A 53 -0.48 -1.26 -11.24
C PRO A 53 -0.91 -0.04 -12.07
N GLU A 54 0.00 0.44 -12.92
CA GLU A 54 -0.29 1.53 -13.87
C GLU A 54 -1.49 1.22 -14.79
N SER A 55 -1.58 -0.03 -15.25
CA SER A 55 -2.67 -0.52 -16.12
C SER A 55 -3.46 -1.64 -15.43
N PRO A 56 -4.43 -1.33 -14.56
CA PRO A 56 -5.15 -2.35 -13.80
C PRO A 56 -6.10 -3.16 -14.68
N LEU A 57 -6.09 -4.47 -14.49
CA LEU A 57 -7.05 -5.41 -15.07
C LEU A 57 -7.99 -5.93 -13.99
N GLN A 58 -9.31 -5.83 -14.23
CA GLN A 58 -10.32 -6.28 -13.27
C GLN A 58 -10.16 -7.77 -12.91
N SER A 59 -9.69 -8.60 -13.86
CA SER A 59 -9.44 -10.03 -13.64
C SER A 59 -8.26 -10.32 -12.70
N LEU A 60 -7.32 -9.38 -12.54
CA LEU A 60 -6.15 -9.54 -11.67
C LEU A 60 -6.37 -8.90 -10.29
N GLY A 61 -7.12 -7.80 -10.23
CA GLY A 61 -7.32 -7.04 -8.99
C GLY A 61 -6.06 -6.26 -8.58
N PRO A 62 -5.89 -5.95 -7.28
CA PRO A 62 -4.70 -5.27 -6.80
C PRO A 62 -3.47 -6.17 -6.87
N TYR A 63 -2.32 -5.59 -7.23
CA TYR A 63 -1.05 -6.32 -7.23
C TYR A 63 -0.54 -6.56 -5.82
N ALA A 64 -0.79 -5.62 -4.91
CA ALA A 64 -0.41 -5.76 -3.52
C ALA A 64 -1.47 -5.17 -2.58
N VAL A 65 -1.49 -5.67 -1.35
CA VAL A 65 -2.27 -5.09 -0.25
C VAL A 65 -1.35 -4.91 0.94
N ARG A 66 -1.37 -3.74 1.56
CA ARG A 66 -0.78 -3.52 2.88
C ARG A 66 -1.87 -3.49 3.93
N ASP A 67 -1.72 -4.29 4.98
CA ASP A 67 -2.55 -4.27 6.18
C ASP A 67 -1.65 -4.06 7.41
N GLY A 68 -1.80 -2.91 8.06
CA GLY A 68 -0.93 -2.49 9.15
C GLY A 68 0.56 -2.50 8.77
N ARG A 69 1.34 -3.38 9.40
CA ARG A 69 2.78 -3.55 9.15
C ARG A 69 3.10 -4.49 7.99
N TYR A 70 2.16 -5.34 7.59
CA TYR A 70 2.41 -6.36 6.58
C TYR A 70 1.99 -5.89 5.19
N LYS A 71 2.77 -6.27 4.18
CA LYS A 71 2.44 -6.05 2.77
C LYS A 71 2.56 -7.36 2.02
N ALA A 72 1.48 -7.76 1.37
CA ALA A 72 1.40 -8.94 0.53
C ALA A 72 1.43 -8.54 -0.95
N HIS A 73 2.28 -9.17 -1.76
CA HIS A 73 2.29 -9.04 -3.22
C HIS A 73 1.72 -10.30 -3.85
N PHE A 74 0.59 -10.14 -4.53
CA PHE A 74 -0.04 -11.18 -5.36
C PHE A 74 0.58 -11.22 -6.76
N TYR A 75 1.05 -10.06 -7.22
CA TYR A 75 1.75 -9.89 -8.49
C TYR A 75 2.93 -8.93 -8.31
N THR A 76 4.00 -9.16 -9.07
CA THR A 76 5.15 -8.25 -9.19
C THR A 76 5.44 -7.99 -10.65
N GLU A 77 5.81 -6.76 -10.98
CA GLU A 77 6.12 -6.32 -12.34
C GLU A 77 7.10 -5.14 -12.24
N GLY A 78 8.15 -5.16 -13.07
CA GLY A 78 9.07 -4.04 -13.22
C GLY A 78 8.51 -2.96 -14.15
N SER A 79 9.24 -1.85 -14.33
CA SER A 79 8.80 -0.74 -15.16
C SER A 79 9.96 -0.04 -15.86
N ASP A 80 9.73 0.45 -17.07
CA ASP A 80 10.68 1.30 -17.81
C ASP A 80 10.95 2.64 -17.10
N LEU A 81 10.06 3.04 -16.18
CA LEU A 81 10.22 4.23 -15.34
C LEU A 81 11.15 4.00 -14.14
N SER A 82 11.60 2.76 -13.91
CA SER A 82 12.38 2.37 -12.72
C SER A 82 13.88 2.20 -12.97
N ASP A 83 14.41 2.94 -13.95
CA ASP A 83 15.80 2.88 -14.44
C ASP A 83 16.18 1.53 -15.07
N PRO A 84 16.50 1.45 -16.38
CA PRO A 84 16.93 0.20 -16.99
C PRO A 84 18.24 -0.37 -16.40
N ASP A 85 19.09 0.48 -15.81
CA ASP A 85 20.37 0.09 -15.22
C ASP A 85 20.29 -0.04 -13.68
N ASN A 86 19.08 -0.21 -13.13
CA ASN A 86 18.87 -0.37 -11.71
C ASN A 86 19.64 -1.58 -11.15
N TYR A 87 20.28 -1.39 -9.99
CA TYR A 87 21.00 -2.45 -9.30
C TYR A 87 20.07 -3.59 -8.86
N ASP A 88 18.81 -3.28 -8.53
CA ASP A 88 17.80 -4.30 -8.24
C ASP A 88 17.19 -4.82 -9.55
N PRO A 89 17.40 -6.10 -9.90
CA PRO A 89 16.93 -6.66 -11.17
C PRO A 89 15.40 -6.80 -11.25
N MET A 90 14.66 -6.60 -10.14
CA MET A 90 13.19 -6.64 -10.13
C MET A 90 12.55 -5.31 -10.53
N CYS A 91 13.32 -4.22 -10.54
CA CYS A 91 12.82 -2.88 -10.86
C CYS A 91 12.64 -2.62 -12.37
N PRO A 92 13.60 -2.95 -13.26
CA PRO A 92 13.48 -2.65 -14.69
C PRO A 92 12.36 -3.43 -15.38
N ALA A 93 11.89 -2.94 -16.54
CA ALA A 93 10.85 -3.63 -17.33
C ALA A 93 11.23 -5.03 -17.84
N SER A 94 12.50 -5.42 -17.76
CA SER A 94 12.93 -6.80 -18.02
C SER A 94 12.30 -7.80 -17.04
N HIS A 95 11.90 -7.33 -15.84
CA HIS A 95 11.10 -8.11 -14.91
C HIS A 95 9.61 -8.09 -15.29
N GLY A 96 9.20 -9.05 -16.09
CA GLY A 96 7.81 -9.17 -16.54
C GLY A 96 6.83 -9.53 -15.40
N LEU A 97 5.54 -9.30 -15.66
CA LEU A 97 4.45 -9.64 -14.75
C LEU A 97 4.55 -11.09 -14.26
N THR A 98 4.68 -11.26 -12.95
CA THR A 98 4.80 -12.55 -12.27
C THR A 98 3.73 -12.67 -11.19
N GLN A 99 2.98 -13.77 -11.21
CA GLN A 99 1.98 -14.10 -10.18
C GLN A 99 2.61 -14.89 -9.02
N HIS A 100 2.15 -14.63 -7.80
CA HIS A 100 2.59 -15.32 -6.57
C HIS A 100 1.41 -15.97 -5.85
N ASN A 101 1.50 -17.29 -5.62
CA ASN A 101 0.54 -18.04 -4.82
C ASN A 101 1.25 -19.17 -4.03
N PRO A 102 1.46 -19.03 -2.71
CA PRO A 102 1.03 -17.91 -1.85
C PRO A 102 1.70 -16.57 -2.22
N PRO A 103 1.10 -15.43 -1.85
CA PRO A 103 1.71 -14.11 -2.11
C PRO A 103 3.04 -13.96 -1.37
N LEU A 104 3.94 -13.13 -1.91
CA LEU A 104 5.12 -12.70 -1.16
C LEU A 104 4.67 -11.83 0.01
N LEU A 105 5.19 -12.08 1.21
CA LEU A 105 4.75 -11.38 2.42
C LEU A 105 5.92 -10.68 3.10
N PHE A 106 5.80 -9.38 3.30
CA PHE A 106 6.84 -8.56 3.94
C PHE A 106 6.31 -7.84 5.17
N ASP A 107 7.19 -7.67 6.15
CA ASP A 107 6.93 -6.88 7.34
C ASP A 107 7.64 -5.52 7.25
N LEU A 108 6.90 -4.49 6.84
CA LEU A 108 7.43 -3.16 6.57
C LEU A 108 7.89 -2.42 7.84
N GLN A 109 7.59 -2.93 9.04
CA GLN A 109 8.09 -2.33 10.27
C GLN A 109 9.58 -2.63 10.48
N VAL A 110 10.04 -3.81 10.06
CA VAL A 110 11.43 -4.26 10.23
C VAL A 110 12.18 -4.36 8.91
N ASP A 111 11.46 -4.58 7.81
CA ASP A 111 11.97 -4.68 6.44
C ASP A 111 11.21 -3.73 5.50
N PRO A 112 11.44 -2.40 5.62
CA PRO A 112 10.83 -1.42 4.72
C PRO A 112 11.35 -1.54 3.28
N GLY A 113 12.43 -2.30 3.05
CA GLY A 113 13.02 -2.52 1.74
C GLY A 113 12.49 -3.74 1.00
N GLU A 114 11.57 -4.50 1.60
CA GLU A 114 10.91 -5.67 0.98
C GLU A 114 11.92 -6.73 0.49
N ARG A 115 12.95 -7.01 1.31
CA ARG A 115 14.06 -7.91 0.99
C ARG A 115 13.85 -9.34 1.48
N TYR A 116 13.09 -9.53 2.55
CA TYR A 116 12.94 -10.81 3.23
C TYR A 116 11.47 -11.26 3.22
N ASP A 117 11.16 -12.17 2.30
CA ASP A 117 9.84 -12.77 2.17
C ASP A 117 9.56 -13.76 3.32
N LEU A 118 8.60 -13.40 4.18
CA LEU A 118 8.13 -14.20 5.31
C LEU A 118 7.35 -15.45 4.87
N GLY A 119 6.80 -15.48 3.64
CA GLY A 119 6.11 -16.67 3.12
C GLY A 119 7.03 -17.88 2.98
N LYS A 120 8.35 -17.65 2.94
CA LYS A 120 9.39 -18.69 2.89
C LYS A 120 9.94 -19.07 4.27
N ASP A 121 9.62 -18.30 5.31
CA ASP A 121 10.11 -18.54 6.67
C ASP A 121 9.31 -19.67 7.35
N PRO A 122 9.95 -20.79 7.76
CA PRO A 122 9.26 -21.86 8.47
C PRO A 122 8.65 -21.44 9.82
N ASP A 123 9.14 -20.37 10.46
CA ASP A 123 8.63 -19.88 11.75
C ASP A 123 7.35 -19.03 11.60
N HIS A 124 6.97 -18.67 10.37
CA HIS A 124 5.80 -17.83 10.03
C HIS A 124 4.72 -18.57 9.22
N LYS A 125 4.77 -19.92 9.17
CA LYS A 125 3.75 -20.76 8.53
C LYS A 125 2.62 -21.20 9.47
#